data_AF-A0AB33BP02-F1
#
_entry.id   AF-A0AB33BP02-F1
#
_cell.length_a   1.000
_cell.length_b   1.000
_cell.length_c   1.000
_cell.angle_alpha   90.00
_cell.angle_beta   90.00
_cell.angle_gamma   90.00
#
_symmetry.space_group_name_H-M   'P 1'
#
loop_
_entity.id
_entity.type
_entity.pdbx_description
1 polymer ?
#
loop_
_entity_poly.entity_id
_entity_poly.type
_entity_poly.pdbx_seq_one_letter_code
_entity_poly.pdbx_strand_id
1 'polypeptide(L)'
;MSLKKYFNKPLTVALATVATATLAQSASAATFNFSFSNVTGPVSGTVQGTLTLPDGDGTNAATSLIVNSAPAALGYTLPFNVPMNSVFGNSFTVSGGVITASSFLASGAFGGFSLNFSTNGSLFTIASSFLPFSGVVDRNSTTLTYSPAAPTTVPEPATVLGLLSVAGVGLLCKGRKLEG
;
A
#
# COMPACT_ATOMS: atom_id res chain seq x y z
N MET A 1 -53.13 -7.86 -61.60
CA MET A 1 -53.16 -6.50 -61.00
C MET A 1 -53.99 -6.58 -59.73
N SER A 2 -53.60 -6.17 -58.52
CA SER A 2 -52.44 -5.45 -58.00
C SER A 2 -52.36 -5.79 -56.50
N LEU A 3 -51.21 -6.30 -56.02
CA LEU A 3 -50.95 -6.58 -54.60
C LEU A 3 -50.62 -5.23 -53.93
N LYS A 4 -51.49 -4.74 -53.04
CA LYS A 4 -51.25 -3.48 -52.31
C LYS A 4 -50.16 -3.69 -51.26
N LYS A 5 -49.10 -2.89 -51.41
CA LYS A 5 -47.83 -2.88 -50.67
C LYS A 5 -48.00 -2.60 -49.17
N TYR A 6 -47.36 -3.49 -48.39
CA TYR A 6 -46.51 -3.26 -47.21
C TYR A 6 -46.87 -2.14 -46.22
N PHE A 7 -47.30 -2.59 -45.03
CA PHE A 7 -47.30 -1.85 -43.77
C PHE A 7 -45.90 -1.30 -43.43
N ASN A 8 -45.79 0.03 -43.31
CA ASN A 8 -44.67 0.69 -42.65
C ASN A 8 -44.71 0.40 -41.15
N LYS A 9 -43.71 -0.29 -40.62
CA LYS A 9 -43.37 -0.24 -39.18
C LYS A 9 -41.89 0.11 -39.06
N PRO A 10 -41.52 1.26 -38.47
CA PRO A 10 -40.12 1.51 -38.14
C PRO A 10 -39.72 0.55 -37.02
N LEU A 11 -38.77 -0.33 -37.30
CA LEU A 11 -38.13 -1.18 -36.31
C LEU A 11 -37.23 -0.27 -35.45
N THR A 12 -37.75 0.25 -34.34
CA THR A 12 -36.96 1.02 -33.38
C THR A 12 -35.98 0.07 -32.69
N VAL A 13 -34.73 0.06 -33.15
CA VAL A 13 -33.61 -0.60 -32.49
C VAL A 13 -33.29 0.18 -31.22
N ALA A 14 -33.62 -0.39 -30.06
CA ALA A 14 -33.21 0.16 -28.78
C ALA A 14 -31.70 -0.08 -28.62
N LEU A 15 -30.92 0.99 -28.65
CA LEU A 15 -29.48 0.98 -28.40
C LEU A 15 -29.27 0.71 -26.90
N ALA A 16 -28.89 -0.52 -26.55
CA ALA A 16 -28.53 -0.86 -25.18
C ALA A 16 -27.14 -0.29 -24.90
N THR A 17 -27.10 0.86 -24.21
CA THR A 17 -25.84 1.43 -23.72
C THR A 17 -25.34 0.57 -22.57
N VAL A 18 -24.35 -0.28 -22.85
CA VAL A 18 -23.62 -1.02 -21.81
C VAL A 18 -22.81 0.00 -21.03
N ALA A 19 -23.25 0.33 -19.82
CA ALA A 19 -22.44 1.08 -18.88
C ALA A 19 -21.29 0.16 -18.43
N THR A 20 -20.11 0.35 -18.99
CA THR A 20 -18.88 -0.24 -18.46
C THR A 20 -18.63 0.37 -17.08
N ALA A 21 -19.03 -0.35 -16.04
CA ALA A 21 -18.60 -0.08 -14.69
C ALA A 21 -17.08 -0.29 -14.65
N THR A 22 -16.32 0.79 -14.78
CA THR A 22 -14.90 0.78 -14.48
C THR A 22 -14.77 0.47 -12.99
N LEU A 23 -14.49 -0.78 -12.66
CA LEU A 23 -14.11 -1.17 -11.30
C LEU A 23 -12.93 -0.27 -10.93
N ALA A 24 -13.14 0.61 -9.94
CA ALA A 24 -12.04 1.34 -9.35
C ALA A 24 -11.05 0.30 -8.84
N GLN A 25 -9.86 0.26 -9.44
CA GLN A 25 -8.79 -0.59 -8.97
C GLN A 25 -8.47 -0.10 -7.55
N SER A 26 -8.91 -0.85 -6.54
CA SER A 26 -8.62 -0.51 -5.16
C SER A 26 -7.10 -0.43 -5.05
N ALA A 27 -6.57 0.74 -4.71
CA ALA A 27 -5.16 0.88 -4.40
C ALA A 27 -4.88 -0.01 -3.18
N SER A 28 -4.40 -1.22 -3.45
CA SER A 28 -3.97 -2.17 -2.44
C SER A 28 -2.58 -1.74 -1.99
N ALA A 29 -2.34 -1.78 -0.69
CA ALA A 29 -1.05 -1.45 -0.10
C ALA A 29 -0.52 -2.69 0.63
N ALA A 30 0.71 -3.07 0.34
CA ALA A 30 1.42 -4.12 1.03
C ALA A 30 2.14 -3.54 2.25
N THR A 31 2.02 -4.20 3.39
CA THR A 31 2.75 -3.81 4.60
C THR A 31 3.80 -4.86 4.92
N PHE A 32 4.99 -4.40 5.26
CA PHE A 32 6.13 -5.23 5.63
C PHE A 32 6.63 -4.84 7.00
N ASN A 33 6.97 -5.82 7.83
CA ASN A 33 7.75 -5.57 9.03
C ASN A 33 9.23 -5.53 8.64
N PHE A 34 9.98 -4.63 9.25
CA PHE A 34 11.44 -4.63 9.19
C PHE A 34 12.02 -4.79 10.59
N SER A 35 13.19 -5.43 10.66
CA SER A 35 13.96 -5.56 11.90
C SER A 35 15.45 -5.56 11.58
N PHE A 36 16.24 -4.82 12.34
CA PHE A 36 17.69 -4.89 12.33
C PHE A 36 18.26 -4.63 13.73
N SER A 37 19.40 -5.23 14.03
CA SER A 37 20.05 -5.15 15.33
C SER A 37 21.42 -4.49 15.23
N ASN A 38 21.85 -3.91 16.35
CA ASN A 38 23.15 -3.27 16.41
C ASN A 38 24.29 -4.28 16.19
N VAL A 39 25.22 -3.93 15.31
CA VAL A 39 26.47 -4.68 15.06
C VAL A 39 27.69 -3.85 15.43
N THR A 40 27.71 -2.56 15.04
CA THR A 40 28.89 -1.69 15.23
C THR A 40 28.57 -0.33 15.85
N GLY A 41 27.30 -0.02 16.06
CA GLY A 41 26.87 1.26 16.63
C GLY A 41 27.06 1.31 18.15
N PRO A 42 27.07 2.52 18.72
CA PRO A 42 27.23 2.73 20.16
C PRO A 42 26.00 2.30 20.98
N VAL A 43 24.83 2.15 20.36
CA VAL A 43 23.59 1.78 21.06
C VAL A 43 23.23 0.34 20.72
N SER A 44 23.34 -0.55 21.72
CA SER A 44 22.93 -1.95 21.61
C SER A 44 21.41 -2.09 21.57
N GLY A 45 20.95 -3.10 20.81
CA GLY A 45 19.55 -3.51 20.74
C GLY A 45 19.03 -3.60 19.31
N THR A 46 17.72 -3.74 19.18
CA THR A 46 17.03 -4.01 17.92
C THR A 46 16.03 -2.91 17.63
N VAL A 47 16.00 -2.47 16.37
CA VAL A 47 14.99 -1.56 15.85
C VAL A 47 14.02 -2.38 15.00
N GLN A 48 12.73 -2.24 15.29
CA GLN A 48 11.66 -2.90 14.56
C GLN A 48 10.60 -1.89 14.15
N GLY A 49 10.02 -2.10 12.99
CA GLY A 49 8.99 -1.23 12.49
C GLY A 49 8.21 -1.80 11.33
N THR A 50 7.30 -1.00 10.81
CA THR A 50 6.51 -1.31 9.62
C THR A 50 6.82 -0.34 8.48
N LEU A 51 6.75 -0.87 7.27
CA LEU A 51 6.91 -0.17 6.01
C LEU A 51 5.69 -0.45 5.15
N THR A 52 5.12 0.57 4.52
CA THR A 52 4.01 0.42 3.57
C THR A 52 4.48 0.73 2.16
N LEU A 53 4.20 -0.19 1.24
CA LEU A 53 4.47 -0.08 -0.20
C LEU A 53 3.16 -0.21 -0.98
N PRO A 54 3.07 0.33 -2.21
CA PRO A 54 2.09 -0.11 -3.17
C PRO A 54 2.12 -1.65 -3.31
N ASP A 55 0.95 -2.26 -3.46
CA ASP A 55 0.87 -3.70 -3.69
C ASP A 55 1.41 -4.09 -5.07
N GLY A 56 1.97 -5.30 -5.15
CA GLY A 56 2.60 -5.84 -6.36
C GLY A 56 4.12 -5.94 -6.28
N ASP A 57 4.66 -6.81 -7.14
CA ASP A 57 6.09 -7.00 -7.33
C ASP A 57 6.69 -5.85 -8.16
N GLY A 58 8.01 -5.65 -8.03
CA GLY A 58 8.75 -4.59 -8.72
C GLY A 58 9.43 -3.62 -7.76
N THR A 59 9.97 -2.54 -8.31
CA THR A 59 10.63 -1.49 -7.53
C THR A 59 9.65 -0.38 -7.21
N ASN A 60 9.38 -0.20 -5.93
CA ASN A 60 8.35 0.70 -5.42
C ASN A 60 8.92 1.65 -4.36
N ALA A 61 8.32 2.83 -4.24
CA ALA A 61 8.63 3.78 -3.18
C ALA A 61 7.70 3.56 -1.98
N ALA A 62 8.26 3.58 -0.78
CA ALA A 62 7.48 3.49 0.45
C ALA A 62 6.63 4.74 0.67
N THR A 63 5.39 4.54 1.07
CA THR A 63 4.45 5.61 1.41
C THR A 63 4.46 5.93 2.90
N SER A 64 4.87 4.98 3.74
CA SER A 64 4.94 5.12 5.20
C SER A 64 6.03 4.23 5.79
N LEU A 65 6.66 4.71 6.86
CA LEU A 65 7.65 3.98 7.64
C LEU A 65 7.53 4.39 9.10
N ILE A 66 7.21 3.40 9.94
CA ILE A 66 6.92 3.61 11.34
C ILE A 66 7.85 2.72 12.14
N VAL A 67 8.60 3.30 13.07
CA VAL A 67 9.39 2.55 14.05
C VAL A 67 8.48 2.21 15.22
N ASN A 68 8.23 0.93 15.45
CA ASN A 68 7.36 0.45 16.53
C ASN A 68 8.14 0.14 17.81
N SER A 69 9.40 -0.30 17.68
CA SER A 69 10.27 -0.62 18.81
C SER A 69 11.70 -0.20 18.51
N ALA A 70 12.37 0.38 19.50
CA ALA A 70 13.77 0.75 19.43
C ALA A 70 14.36 0.87 20.85
N PRO A 71 15.69 0.80 21.01
CA PRO A 71 16.33 0.99 22.31
C PRO A 71 15.99 2.36 22.92
N ALA A 72 15.61 2.39 24.21
CA ALA A 72 15.22 3.61 24.91
C ALA A 72 16.34 4.68 24.92
N ALA A 73 17.60 4.23 24.88
CA ALA A 73 18.77 5.11 24.78
C ALA A 73 18.80 6.00 23.52
N LEU A 74 17.99 5.69 22.50
CA LEU A 74 17.86 6.54 21.32
C LEU A 74 16.97 7.77 21.55
N GLY A 75 16.19 7.83 22.63
CA GLY A 75 15.42 9.03 23.00
C GLY A 75 14.17 9.31 22.15
N TYR A 76 13.63 8.32 21.43
CA TYR A 76 12.37 8.48 20.69
C TYR A 76 11.15 8.14 21.54
N THR A 77 10.07 8.89 21.32
CA THR A 77 8.71 8.44 21.67
C THR A 77 8.21 7.49 20.59
N LEU A 78 7.79 6.29 21.01
CA LEU A 78 7.33 5.23 20.11
C LEU A 78 5.80 5.10 20.15
N PRO A 79 5.14 4.80 19.01
CA PRO A 79 5.72 4.60 17.69
C PRO A 79 6.21 5.91 17.06
N PHE A 80 7.35 5.87 16.36
CA PHE A 80 7.94 7.03 15.71
C PHE A 80 7.70 6.97 14.20
N ASN A 81 7.00 7.97 13.65
CA ASN A 81 6.76 8.08 12.22
C ASN A 81 7.93 8.78 11.54
N VAL A 82 8.58 8.10 10.59
CA VAL A 82 9.70 8.67 9.85
C VAL A 82 9.16 9.65 8.81
N PRO A 83 9.60 10.92 8.81
CA PRO A 83 9.06 11.95 7.93
C PRO A 83 9.40 11.66 6.46
N MET A 84 8.35 11.48 5.65
CA MET A 84 8.46 11.19 4.21
C MET A 84 8.73 12.43 3.34
N ASN A 85 8.64 13.63 3.92
CA ASN A 85 8.88 14.90 3.22
C ASN A 85 10.38 15.29 3.14
N SER A 86 11.28 14.51 3.73
CA SER A 86 12.72 14.76 3.72
C SER A 86 13.50 13.48 3.40
N VAL A 87 13.11 12.83 2.30
CA VAL A 87 13.67 11.56 1.83
C VAL A 87 14.62 11.78 0.64
N PHE A 88 15.87 11.35 0.79
CA PHE A 88 16.95 11.38 -0.20
C PHE A 88 16.98 10.11 -1.08
N GLY A 89 16.54 8.97 -0.54
CA GLY A 89 16.42 7.71 -1.27
C GLY A 89 15.19 6.94 -0.79
N ASN A 90 14.39 6.43 -1.73
CA ASN A 90 13.18 5.67 -1.42
C ASN A 90 12.92 4.63 -2.50
N SER A 91 13.60 3.48 -2.39
CA SER A 91 13.48 2.40 -3.36
C SER A 91 13.49 1.06 -2.65
N PHE A 92 12.46 0.26 -2.90
CA PHE A 92 12.32 -1.10 -2.37
C PHE A 92 11.91 -2.02 -3.51
N THR A 93 12.66 -3.09 -3.72
CA THR A 93 12.33 -4.11 -4.72
C THR A 93 11.60 -5.27 -4.04
N VAL A 94 10.40 -5.55 -4.50
CA VAL A 94 9.55 -6.66 -4.05
C VAL A 94 9.54 -7.74 -5.13
N SER A 95 9.71 -8.99 -4.73
CA SER A 95 9.60 -10.14 -5.63
C SER A 95 9.00 -11.32 -4.87
N GLY A 96 7.89 -11.87 -5.35
CA GLY A 96 7.21 -12.97 -4.67
C GLY A 96 6.67 -12.56 -3.30
N GLY A 97 6.27 -11.29 -3.14
CA GLY A 97 5.72 -10.78 -1.88
C GLY A 97 6.75 -10.61 -0.75
N VAL A 98 8.04 -10.58 -1.05
CA VAL A 98 9.11 -10.25 -0.09
C VAL A 98 10.01 -9.14 -0.65
N ILE A 99 10.54 -8.30 0.24
CA ILE A 99 11.52 -7.27 -0.13
C ILE A 99 12.88 -7.95 -0.33
N THR A 100 13.42 -7.87 -1.55
CA THR A 100 14.71 -8.46 -1.93
C THR A 100 15.84 -7.45 -2.00
N ALA A 101 15.51 -6.16 -2.22
CA ALA A 101 16.46 -5.06 -2.17
C ALA A 101 15.80 -3.82 -1.56
N SER A 102 16.60 -3.03 -0.85
CA SER A 102 16.16 -1.77 -0.25
C SER A 102 17.27 -0.74 -0.38
N SER A 103 16.88 0.51 -0.62
CA SER A 103 17.73 1.69 -0.53
C SER A 103 16.88 2.86 -0.07
N PHE A 104 16.87 3.08 1.23
CA PHE A 104 16.11 4.14 1.86
C PHE A 104 17.00 5.04 2.71
N LEU A 105 16.92 6.35 2.44
CA LEU A 105 17.61 7.40 3.17
C LEU A 105 16.67 8.60 3.32
N ALA A 106 16.21 8.93 4.52
CA ALA A 106 15.70 10.25 4.88
C ALA A 106 16.79 11.14 5.53
N SER A 107 16.46 12.32 5.98
CA SER A 107 17.20 13.05 7.01
C SER A 107 16.22 14.10 7.47
N GLY A 108 15.34 13.70 8.37
CA GLY A 108 14.44 14.65 9.01
C GLY A 108 15.24 15.57 9.92
N ALA A 109 14.72 16.78 10.17
CA ALA A 109 15.35 17.83 10.98
C ALA A 109 15.76 17.40 12.42
N PHE A 110 15.36 16.22 12.89
CA PHE A 110 15.68 15.71 14.24
C PHE A 110 16.06 14.20 14.27
N GLY A 111 16.56 13.64 13.15
CA GLY A 111 17.25 12.34 13.02
C GLY A 111 16.36 11.10 13.29
N GLY A 112 16.48 9.93 12.66
CA GLY A 112 17.27 9.43 11.54
C GLY A 112 16.63 8.12 11.03
N PHE A 113 17.33 7.40 10.16
CA PHE A 113 16.98 6.09 9.57
C PHE A 113 18.19 5.68 8.69
N SER A 114 18.16 4.50 8.09
CA SER A 114 18.72 4.09 6.79
C SER A 114 18.29 2.65 6.65
N LEU A 115 17.60 2.28 5.58
CA LEU A 115 17.26 0.88 5.31
C LEU A 115 17.94 0.51 4.01
N ASN A 116 19.21 0.21 4.23
CA ASN A 116 20.25 -0.17 3.30
C ASN A 116 20.52 0.81 2.16
N PHE A 117 20.65 2.12 2.45
CA PHE A 117 21.18 3.10 1.48
C PHE A 117 22.49 2.56 0.90
N SER A 118 22.41 2.22 -0.38
CA SER A 118 23.03 1.03 -0.98
C SER A 118 24.43 0.73 -0.45
N THR A 119 24.42 -0.17 0.56
CA THR A 119 25.50 -0.95 1.18
C THR A 119 26.50 -0.27 2.11
N ASN A 120 26.15 0.88 2.70
CA ASN A 120 26.71 1.27 4.00
C ASN A 120 25.80 0.92 5.20
N GLY A 121 24.84 0.00 4.99
CA GLY A 121 24.09 -0.68 6.04
C GLY A 121 22.79 -0.01 6.48
N SER A 122 22.18 -0.60 7.51
CA SER A 122 20.97 -0.07 8.14
C SER A 122 21.32 0.63 9.44
N LEU A 123 20.73 1.78 9.69
CA LEU A 123 20.98 2.51 10.93
C LEU A 123 19.76 3.28 11.41
N PHE A 124 19.75 3.58 12.70
CA PHE A 124 18.81 4.50 13.31
C PHE A 124 19.57 5.30 14.36
N THR A 125 19.69 6.61 14.16
CA THR A 125 20.50 7.50 15.00
C THR A 125 19.82 7.78 16.33
N ILE A 126 20.52 8.44 17.25
CA ILE A 126 19.88 9.04 18.44
C ILE A 126 18.99 10.21 17.99
N ALA A 127 17.87 10.43 18.68
CA ALA A 127 16.99 11.56 18.45
C ALA A 127 17.75 12.89 18.57
N SER A 128 17.45 13.83 17.67
CA SER A 128 18.09 15.15 17.58
C SER A 128 19.60 15.14 17.32
N SER A 129 20.18 14.00 16.88
CA SER A 129 21.59 13.90 16.52
C SER A 129 21.81 14.15 15.02
N PHE A 130 22.86 14.91 14.69
CA PHE A 130 23.36 15.09 13.32
C PHE A 130 24.49 14.13 12.97
N LEU A 131 24.97 13.33 13.93
CA LEU A 131 26.09 12.43 13.71
C LEU A 131 25.59 11.12 13.11
N PRO A 132 26.02 10.77 11.87
CA PRO A 132 25.78 9.44 11.35
C PRO A 132 26.44 8.41 12.29
N PHE A 133 25.82 7.23 12.42
CA PHE A 133 26.30 6.15 13.29
C PHE A 133 26.23 6.40 14.81
N SER A 134 25.48 7.41 15.26
CA SER A 134 25.32 7.71 16.69
C SER A 134 24.38 6.76 17.44
N GLY A 135 23.63 5.88 16.76
CA GLY A 135 22.64 5.00 17.37
C GLY A 135 22.84 3.52 17.07
N VAL A 136 21.78 2.83 16.67
CA VAL A 136 21.83 1.42 16.24
C VAL A 136 22.39 1.36 14.83
N VAL A 137 23.43 0.55 14.61
CA VAL A 137 24.06 0.42 13.28
C VAL A 137 24.27 -1.06 12.94
N ASP A 138 23.54 -1.53 11.95
CA ASP A 138 23.73 -2.81 11.27
C ASP A 138 24.55 -2.60 9.98
N ARG A 139 25.87 -2.70 10.13
CA ARG A 139 26.80 -2.50 9.02
C ARG A 139 26.65 -3.61 7.99
N ASN A 140 26.60 -3.25 6.71
CA ASN A 140 26.34 -4.18 5.59
C ASN A 140 24.99 -4.91 5.69
N SER A 141 24.09 -4.48 6.58
CA SER A 141 22.75 -5.05 6.76
C SER A 141 22.75 -6.57 6.99
N THR A 142 23.69 -7.04 7.83
CA THR A 142 23.84 -8.47 8.15
C THR A 142 22.70 -9.04 8.99
N THR A 143 21.95 -8.18 9.68
CA THR A 143 20.82 -8.55 10.55
C THR A 143 19.48 -8.05 10.03
N LEU A 144 19.48 -7.24 8.96
CA LEU A 144 18.28 -6.67 8.38
C LEU A 144 17.40 -7.78 7.81
N THR A 145 16.16 -7.81 8.27
CA THR A 145 15.13 -8.74 7.79
C THR A 145 13.87 -7.99 7.44
N TYR A 146 13.18 -8.49 6.42
CA TYR A 146 11.84 -8.08 6.05
C TYR A 146 10.91 -9.27 6.11
N SER A 147 9.70 -9.07 6.61
CA SER A 147 8.64 -10.07 6.54
C SER A 147 7.32 -9.41 6.15
N PRO A 148 6.46 -10.08 5.37
CA PRO A 148 5.11 -9.60 5.14
C PRO A 148 4.40 -9.40 6.47
N ALA A 149 3.78 -8.24 6.68
CA ALA A 149 2.85 -8.09 7.78
C ALA A 149 1.61 -8.93 7.49
N ALA A 150 0.98 -9.46 8.54
CA ALA A 150 -0.25 -10.23 8.37
C ALA A 150 -1.29 -9.38 7.60
N PRO A 151 -2.02 -9.96 6.64
CA PRO A 151 -2.98 -9.23 5.84
C PRO A 151 -4.00 -8.58 6.78
N THR A 152 -4.02 -7.25 6.79
CA THR A 152 -5.16 -6.54 7.37
C THR A 152 -6.31 -6.77 6.42
N THR A 153 -7.35 -7.46 6.89
CA THR A 153 -8.53 -7.75 6.06
C THR A 153 -9.23 -6.43 5.75
N VAL A 154 -8.89 -5.82 4.62
CA VAL A 154 -9.65 -4.68 4.10
C VAL A 154 -11.05 -5.21 3.79
N PRO A 155 -12.12 -4.70 4.43
CA PRO A 155 -13.46 -5.07 4.05
C PRO A 155 -13.67 -4.60 2.61
N GLU A 156 -13.91 -5.54 1.69
CA GLU A 156 -14.29 -5.19 0.32
C GLU A 156 -15.50 -4.25 0.37
N PRO A 157 -15.57 -3.22 -0.49
CA PRO A 157 -16.74 -2.37 -0.53
C PRO A 157 -17.99 -3.22 -0.80
N ALA A 158 -18.89 -3.30 0.19
CA ALA A 158 -20.19 -3.98 0.11
C ALA A 158 -21.11 -3.47 -1.03
N THR A 159 -20.63 -2.51 -1.83
CA THR A 159 -21.29 -1.93 -3.00
C THR A 159 -21.60 -2.95 -4.10
N VAL A 160 -20.82 -4.05 -4.23
CA VAL A 160 -21.07 -5.07 -5.27
C VAL A 160 -22.36 -5.85 -5.02
N LEU A 161 -22.72 -6.13 -3.76
CA LEU A 161 -23.99 -6.80 -3.41
C LEU A 161 -25.19 -5.85 -3.43
N GLY A 162 -24.98 -4.55 -3.17
CA GLY A 162 -26.02 -3.52 -3.24
C GLY A 162 -26.52 -3.22 -4.66
N LEU A 163 -25.70 -3.42 -5.68
CA LEU A 163 -26.09 -3.20 -7.10
C LEU A 163 -26.95 -4.34 -7.67
N LEU A 164 -26.79 -5.57 -7.18
CA LEU A 164 -27.60 -6.71 -7.61
C LEU A 164 -29.04 -6.65 -7.06
N SER A 165 -29.25 -6.07 -5.87
CA SER A 165 -30.58 -5.93 -5.27
C SER A 165 -31.42 -4.85 -5.96
N VAL A 166 -30.81 -3.78 -6.48
CA VAL A 166 -31.53 -2.74 -7.25
C VAL A 166 -31.99 -3.25 -8.62
N ALA A 167 -31.24 -4.13 -9.27
CA ALA A 167 -31.66 -4.79 -10.51
C ALA A 167 -32.85 -5.76 -10.28
N GLY A 168 -32.91 -6.43 -9.13
CA GLY A 168 -34.02 -7.32 -8.78
C GLY A 168 -35.34 -6.60 -8.49
N VAL A 169 -35.30 -5.44 -7.83
CA VAL A 169 -36.52 -4.67 -7.50
C VAL A 169 -37.09 -3.93 -8.72
N GLY A 170 -36.22 -3.45 -9.63
CA GLY A 170 -36.66 -2.78 -10.86
C GLY A 170 -37.46 -3.67 -11.83
N LEU A 171 -37.20 -4.98 -11.84
CA LEU A 171 -37.94 -5.94 -12.68
C LEU A 171 -39.31 -6.31 -12.08
N LEU A 172 -39.44 -6.31 -10.74
CA LEU A 172 -40.67 -6.67 -10.04
C LEU A 172 -41.74 -5.57 -10.10
N CYS A 173 -41.36 -4.29 -10.21
CA CYS A 173 -42.31 -3.20 -10.38
C CYS A 173 -42.94 -3.14 -11.79
N LYS A 174 -42.44 -3.90 -12.78
CA LYS A 174 -43.01 -3.97 -14.14
C LYS A 174 -44.07 -5.06 -14.32
N GLY A 175 -44.26 -5.93 -13.32
CA GLY A 175 -45.16 -7.10 -13.39
C GLY A 175 -46.61 -6.88 -12.95
N ARG A 176 -47.01 -5.67 -12.53
CA ARG A 176 -48.40 -5.41 -12.07
C ARG A 176 -49.08 -4.31 -12.88
N LYS A 177 -49.58 -4.67 -14.05
CA LYS A 177 -50.80 -4.06 -14.63
C LYS A 177 -51.59 -5.20 -15.28
N LEU A 178 -52.26 -6.00 -14.45
CA LEU A 178 -53.67 -5.86 -14.07
C LEU A 178 -54.62 -6.11 -15.25
N GLU A 179 -55.41 -7.16 -15.03
CA GLU A 179 -56.59 -7.62 -15.74
C GLU A 179 -57.58 -6.49 -16.06
N GLY A 180 -58.31 -6.66 -17.16
CA GLY A 180 -59.40 -5.80 -17.64
C GLY A 180 -59.81 -6.18 -19.05
#